data_AF-A0A7W1QF83-F1
#
_entry.id   AF-A0A7W1QF83-F1
#
_cell.length_a   1.000
_cell.length_b   1.000
_cell.length_c   1.000
_cell.angle_alpha   90.00
_cell.angle_beta   90.00
_cell.angle_gamma   90.00
#
_symmetry.space_group_name_H-M   'P 1'
#
loop_
_entity.id
_entity.type
_entity.pdbx_description
1 polymer ?
#
loop_
_entity_poly.entity_id
_entity_poly.type
_entity_poly.pdbx_seq_one_letter_code
_entity_poly.pdbx_strand_id
1 'polypeptide(L)'
;MWGRAGRRGRGLAVYVAGEDALDQFFCRHPEEFLQRAVEAAILEYENEPIHLAHLLCAAHEGPLSASDAETLGPRWEAHAQALVAAGGLVRRGDGYVLRHPEDYPAARVSLRSASPDSFAIIDVGSGELLGTVESARAHMTVHDGAVYLHQARPYIVEQLDLETRRALVEPFSGDFYTQPKKETTTDIEALLDRRSTLGVTLSFGRVSVTEQVLAYQRKKLPGHEVVDLQGLDLPTTTFQTQALWYELDEDLLAQDFPLEVLLGSLHAAEHAQIAVLPLLAMCDRWDIGGLSTNAHPQTGGPTIFIYDGHPGGVGITRQGYLRFETLVADAHRLIAECPCKHGCPSCVQSPKCGNLNEPLAKNGSLELMARMLER
;
A
#
# COMPACT_ATOMS: atom_id res chain seq x y z
N MET A 1 1.12 4.24 -22.24
CA MET A 1 0.19 3.55 -23.19
C MET A 1 0.18 4.15 -24.61
N TRP A 2 0.78 5.32 -24.86
CA TRP A 2 0.70 6.04 -26.15
C TRP A 2 1.38 5.34 -27.34
N GLY A 3 2.41 4.53 -27.12
CA GLY A 3 3.06 3.73 -28.17
C GLY A 3 2.17 2.63 -28.80
N ARG A 4 0.92 2.47 -28.34
CA ARG A 4 -0.07 1.58 -28.97
C ARG A 4 -0.76 2.24 -30.18
N ALA A 5 -0.76 3.56 -30.29
CA ALA A 5 -1.25 4.30 -31.44
C ALA A 5 -0.12 4.58 -32.44
N GLY A 6 -0.42 4.63 -33.74
CA GLY A 6 0.56 5.04 -34.76
C GLY A 6 1.61 3.98 -35.16
N ARG A 7 1.33 2.67 -35.00
CA ARG A 7 2.29 1.57 -35.27
C ARG A 7 2.98 1.61 -36.66
N ARG A 8 2.32 2.13 -37.70
CA ARG A 8 2.85 2.23 -39.08
C ARG A 8 2.65 3.60 -39.73
N GLY A 9 2.15 4.59 -38.98
CA GLY A 9 1.74 5.89 -39.52
C GLY A 9 1.44 6.88 -38.40
N ARG A 10 0.81 8.02 -38.72
CA ARG A 10 0.46 9.02 -37.71
C ARG A 10 -0.57 8.44 -36.73
N GLY A 11 -0.30 8.57 -35.44
CA GLY A 11 -1.21 8.22 -34.35
C GLY A 11 -1.56 9.47 -33.55
N LEU A 12 -2.75 9.47 -32.96
CA LEU A 12 -3.17 10.45 -31.97
C LEU A 12 -3.35 9.70 -30.64
N ALA A 13 -2.75 10.23 -29.58
CA ALA A 13 -3.01 9.82 -28.22
C ALA A 13 -3.63 11.02 -27.49
N VAL A 14 -4.71 10.78 -26.75
CA VAL A 14 -5.38 11.78 -25.93
C VAL A 14 -5.33 11.28 -24.50
N TYR A 15 -4.85 12.13 -23.59
CA TYR A 15 -4.90 11.88 -22.15
C TYR A 15 -6.10 12.63 -21.58
N VAL A 16 -7.02 11.90 -20.96
CA VAL A 16 -8.22 12.43 -20.33
C VAL A 16 -8.03 12.21 -18.83
N ALA A 17 -7.64 13.27 -18.13
CA ALA A 17 -7.35 13.23 -16.70
C ALA A 17 -8.63 13.13 -15.86
N GLY A 18 -8.57 12.33 -14.80
CA GLY A 18 -9.56 12.26 -13.73
C GLY A 18 -9.36 13.33 -12.66
N GLU A 19 -10.12 13.25 -11.58
CA GLU A 19 -10.07 14.22 -10.47
C GLU A 19 -8.97 13.92 -9.44
N ASP A 20 -8.26 12.80 -9.57
CA ASP A 20 -7.26 12.39 -8.60
C ASP A 20 -6.01 13.30 -8.61
N ALA A 21 -5.31 13.28 -7.50
CA ALA A 21 -4.16 14.15 -7.25
C ALA A 21 -3.06 14.04 -8.30
N LEU A 22 -2.72 12.83 -8.76
CA LEU A 22 -1.62 12.62 -9.70
C LEU A 22 -2.00 13.10 -11.11
N ASP A 23 -3.22 12.79 -11.55
CA ASP A 23 -3.76 13.27 -12.80
C ASP A 23 -3.81 14.81 -12.87
N GLN A 24 -4.27 15.43 -11.78
CA GLN A 24 -4.35 16.89 -11.68
C GLN A 24 -2.98 17.56 -11.52
N PHE A 25 -1.99 16.87 -10.96
CA PHE A 25 -0.60 17.32 -10.94
C PHE A 25 -0.03 17.39 -12.35
N PHE A 26 -0.20 16.33 -13.16
CA PHE A 26 0.27 16.32 -14.54
C PHE A 26 -0.50 17.29 -15.45
N CYS A 27 -1.78 17.57 -15.17
CA CYS A 27 -2.51 18.62 -15.88
C CYS A 27 -1.93 20.02 -15.63
N ARG A 28 -1.36 20.27 -14.45
CA ARG A 28 -0.70 21.53 -14.11
C ARG A 28 0.73 21.60 -14.64
N HIS A 29 1.42 20.46 -14.72
CA HIS A 29 2.81 20.34 -15.19
C HIS A 29 2.93 19.40 -16.40
N PRO A 30 2.32 19.73 -17.55
CA PRO A 30 2.29 18.85 -18.71
C PRO A 30 3.69 18.57 -19.29
N GLU A 31 4.63 19.51 -19.16
CA GLU A 31 6.02 19.33 -19.55
C GLU A 31 6.71 18.24 -18.74
N GLU A 32 6.43 18.13 -17.44
CA GLU A 32 6.99 17.05 -16.61
C GLU A 32 6.44 15.69 -17.02
N PHE A 33 5.14 15.61 -17.33
CA PHE A 33 4.55 14.38 -17.85
C PHE A 33 5.21 13.91 -19.15
N LEU A 34 5.64 14.85 -20.01
CA LEU A 34 6.27 14.55 -21.30
C LEU A 34 7.79 14.33 -21.21
N GLN A 35 8.46 14.92 -20.22
CA GLN A 35 9.93 14.98 -20.16
C GLN A 35 10.54 14.19 -19.01
N ARG A 36 9.78 13.84 -17.95
CA ARG A 36 10.32 13.04 -16.84
C ARG A 36 10.89 11.72 -17.36
N ALA A 37 11.97 11.30 -16.71
CA ALA A 37 12.41 9.92 -16.81
C ALA A 37 11.33 9.01 -16.24
N VAL A 38 11.20 7.83 -16.85
CA VAL A 38 10.32 6.77 -16.32
C VAL A 38 10.73 6.40 -14.89
N GLU A 39 9.75 6.02 -14.10
CA GLU A 39 9.91 5.64 -12.71
C GLU A 39 10.85 4.45 -12.55
N ALA A 40 11.49 4.35 -11.39
CA ALA A 40 12.36 3.22 -11.09
C ALA A 40 11.55 1.92 -11.03
N ALA A 41 11.90 0.93 -11.85
CA ALA A 41 11.43 -0.44 -11.67
C ALA A 41 12.15 -1.06 -10.47
N ILE A 42 11.38 -1.38 -9.42
CA ILE A 42 11.92 -1.88 -8.16
C ILE A 42 11.84 -3.41 -8.16
N LEU A 43 12.95 -4.04 -7.79
CA LEU A 43 13.02 -5.48 -7.56
C LEU A 43 13.60 -5.69 -6.17
N GLU A 44 12.76 -6.16 -5.25
CA GLU A 44 13.18 -6.54 -3.90
C GLU A 44 13.29 -8.07 -3.84
N TYR A 45 14.47 -8.58 -4.18
CA TYR A 45 14.75 -10.02 -4.16
C TYR A 45 15.00 -10.55 -2.74
N GLU A 46 15.14 -9.67 -1.74
CA GLU A 46 15.25 -10.06 -0.34
C GLU A 46 13.90 -9.98 0.40
N ASN A 47 12.77 -9.84 -0.30
CA ASN A 47 11.45 -10.01 0.29
C ASN A 47 11.37 -11.41 0.92
N GLU A 48 11.36 -11.45 2.25
CA GLU A 48 11.49 -12.69 3.03
C GLU A 48 10.37 -13.70 2.73
N PRO A 49 9.07 -13.33 2.71
CA PRO A 49 7.99 -14.25 2.31
C PRO A 49 8.22 -14.90 0.93
N ILE A 50 8.60 -14.11 -0.07
CA ILE A 50 8.86 -14.59 -1.44
C ILE A 50 10.10 -15.51 -1.42
N HIS A 51 11.18 -15.09 -0.77
CA HIS A 51 12.44 -15.84 -0.73
C HIS A 51 12.27 -17.20 -0.05
N LEU A 52 11.59 -17.26 1.10
CA LEU A 52 11.31 -18.52 1.81
C LEU A 52 10.49 -19.49 0.95
N ALA A 53 9.47 -18.99 0.25
CA ALA A 53 8.64 -19.79 -0.64
C ALA A 53 9.44 -20.35 -1.83
N HIS A 54 10.30 -19.54 -2.43
CA HIS A 54 11.17 -19.96 -3.54
C HIS A 54 12.28 -20.92 -3.10
N LEU A 55 12.83 -20.80 -1.88
CA LEU A 55 13.78 -21.77 -1.33
C LEU A 55 13.17 -23.16 -1.15
N LEU A 56 11.91 -23.25 -0.72
CA LEU A 56 11.20 -24.53 -0.67
C LEU A 56 11.02 -25.15 -2.05
N CYS A 57 10.71 -24.33 -3.06
CA CYS A 57 10.62 -24.80 -4.45
C CYS A 57 11.98 -25.28 -4.97
N ALA A 58 13.05 -24.52 -4.74
CA ALA A 58 14.40 -24.91 -5.12
C ALA A 58 14.83 -26.21 -4.42
N ALA A 59 14.53 -26.36 -3.13
CA ALA A 59 14.82 -27.58 -2.36
C ALA A 59 14.00 -28.81 -2.81
N HIS A 60 12.85 -28.60 -3.45
CA HIS A 60 12.07 -29.65 -4.09
C HIS A 60 12.71 -30.11 -5.41
N GLU A 61 13.25 -29.17 -6.18
CA GLU A 61 13.95 -29.45 -7.44
C GLU A 61 15.30 -30.14 -7.21
N GLY A 62 16.02 -29.79 -6.14
CA GLY A 62 17.26 -30.44 -5.73
C GLY A 62 17.78 -29.99 -4.37
N PRO A 63 18.73 -30.72 -3.74
CA PRO A 63 19.33 -30.31 -2.48
C PRO A 63 20.05 -28.96 -2.61
N LEU A 64 19.75 -28.03 -1.70
CA LEU A 64 20.41 -26.73 -1.63
C LEU A 64 21.79 -26.86 -1.00
N SER A 65 22.78 -26.17 -1.53
CA SER A 65 24.14 -26.15 -1.00
C SER A 65 24.81 -24.79 -1.18
N ALA A 66 26.04 -24.65 -0.67
CA ALA A 66 26.83 -23.44 -0.81
C ALA A 66 27.10 -23.03 -2.27
N SER A 67 26.99 -23.95 -3.24
CA SER A 67 27.11 -23.60 -4.67
C SER A 67 25.97 -22.70 -5.15
N ASP A 68 24.82 -22.71 -4.48
CA ASP A 68 23.62 -22.00 -4.91
C ASP A 68 23.60 -20.56 -4.41
N ALA A 69 24.58 -20.16 -3.58
CA ALA A 69 24.66 -18.84 -2.96
C ALA A 69 24.68 -17.69 -3.98
N GLU A 70 25.30 -17.90 -5.15
CA GLU A 70 25.34 -16.88 -6.22
C GLU A 70 23.93 -16.62 -6.80
N THR A 71 23.07 -17.63 -6.84
CA THR A 71 21.72 -17.53 -7.40
C THR A 71 20.68 -17.13 -6.35
N LEU A 72 20.78 -17.71 -5.15
CA LEU A 72 19.83 -17.49 -4.06
C LEU A 72 20.15 -16.25 -3.21
N GLY A 73 21.29 -15.61 -3.48
CA GLY A 73 21.69 -14.37 -2.82
C GLY A 73 22.31 -14.60 -1.44
N PRO A 74 22.89 -13.54 -0.84
CA PRO A 74 23.79 -13.65 0.30
C PRO A 74 23.12 -14.17 1.58
N ARG A 75 21.79 -14.04 1.70
CA ARG A 75 21.02 -14.45 2.89
C ARG A 75 20.39 -15.83 2.77
N TRP A 76 20.60 -16.55 1.66
CA TRP A 76 19.96 -17.84 1.40
C TRP A 76 20.12 -18.83 2.57
N GLU A 77 21.31 -18.91 3.17
CA GLU A 77 21.58 -19.87 4.24
C GLU A 77 20.83 -19.51 5.52
N ALA A 78 20.75 -18.23 5.87
CA ALA A 78 19.96 -17.77 7.02
C ALA A 78 18.47 -18.11 6.85
N HIS A 79 17.94 -17.92 5.64
CA HIS A 79 16.56 -18.30 5.31
C HIS A 79 16.36 -19.83 5.30
N ALA A 80 17.33 -20.60 4.80
CA ALA A 80 17.29 -22.05 4.86
C ALA A 80 17.27 -22.56 6.31
N GLN A 81 18.08 -21.96 7.20
CA GLN A 81 18.08 -22.27 8.63
C GLN A 81 16.74 -21.91 9.29
N ALA A 82 16.14 -20.77 8.92
CA ALA A 82 14.79 -20.41 9.38
C ALA A 82 13.74 -21.45 8.94
N LEU A 83 13.81 -21.93 7.69
CA LEU A 83 12.94 -23.01 7.21
C LEU A 83 13.21 -24.35 7.90
N VAL A 84 14.45 -24.64 8.31
CA VAL A 84 14.73 -25.83 9.13
C VAL A 84 14.05 -25.73 10.50
N ALA A 85 14.16 -24.56 11.14
CA ALA A 85 13.51 -24.30 12.42
C ALA A 85 11.98 -24.36 12.31
N ALA A 86 11.40 -23.84 11.23
CA ALA A 86 9.97 -23.91 10.92
C ALA A 86 9.51 -25.29 10.42
N GLY A 87 10.44 -26.24 10.20
CA GLY A 87 10.11 -27.58 9.74
C GLY A 87 9.90 -27.75 8.23
N GLY A 88 10.07 -26.70 7.41
CA GLY A 88 10.00 -26.81 5.95
C GLY A 88 11.19 -27.55 5.33
N LEU A 89 12.39 -27.33 5.87
CA LEU A 89 13.62 -27.98 5.42
C LEU A 89 14.23 -28.88 6.51
N VAL A 90 15.16 -29.73 6.09
CA VAL A 90 16.04 -30.52 6.96
C VAL A 90 17.47 -30.43 6.44
N ARG A 91 18.44 -30.24 7.34
CA ARG A 91 19.86 -30.32 6.99
C ARG A 91 20.26 -31.79 6.77
N ARG A 92 20.86 -32.10 5.62
CA ARG A 92 21.45 -33.41 5.31
C ARG A 92 22.86 -33.22 4.77
N GLY A 93 23.86 -33.68 5.54
CA GLY A 93 25.26 -33.38 5.24
C GLY A 93 25.52 -31.88 5.24
N ASP A 94 26.12 -31.40 4.15
CA ASP A 94 26.44 -29.98 3.95
C ASP A 94 25.35 -29.18 3.22
N GLY A 95 24.21 -29.81 2.95
CA GLY A 95 23.09 -29.18 2.25
C GLY A 95 21.77 -29.21 3.00
N TYR A 96 20.77 -28.56 2.41
CA TYR A 96 19.39 -28.51 2.90
C TYR A 96 18.48 -29.18 1.89
N VAL A 97 17.56 -30.02 2.37
CA VAL A 97 16.56 -30.70 1.54
C VAL A 97 15.17 -30.43 2.09
N LEU A 98 14.16 -30.58 1.23
CA LEU A 98 12.77 -30.53 1.66
C LEU A 98 12.49 -31.61 2.71
N ARG A 99 11.82 -31.26 3.80
CA ARG A 99 11.52 -32.22 4.88
C ARG A 99 10.62 -33.35 4.39
N HIS A 100 9.64 -32.99 3.57
CA HIS A 100 8.61 -33.85 3.00
C HIS A 100 8.80 -33.88 1.47
N PRO A 101 9.61 -34.79 0.90
CA PRO A 101 9.86 -34.82 -0.55
C PRO A 101 8.60 -34.99 -1.40
N GLU A 102 7.54 -35.55 -0.82
CA GLU A 102 6.21 -35.69 -1.42
C GLU A 102 5.44 -34.37 -1.57
N ASP A 103 5.83 -33.32 -0.84
CA ASP A 103 5.22 -32.00 -0.99
C ASP A 103 5.54 -31.40 -2.37
N TYR A 104 4.61 -30.60 -2.89
CA TYR A 104 4.80 -29.85 -4.12
C TYR A 104 4.66 -28.33 -3.87
N PRO A 105 5.72 -27.66 -3.37
CA PRO A 105 5.66 -26.25 -2.96
C PRO A 105 5.20 -25.31 -4.07
N ALA A 106 5.61 -25.56 -5.31
CA ALA A 106 5.28 -24.72 -6.47
C ALA A 106 3.77 -24.55 -6.69
N ALA A 107 2.92 -25.51 -6.31
CA ALA A 107 1.46 -25.36 -6.41
C ALA A 107 0.87 -24.34 -5.42
N ARG A 108 1.61 -23.97 -4.37
CA ARG A 108 1.19 -23.00 -3.34
C ARG A 108 1.83 -21.62 -3.53
N VAL A 109 2.77 -21.46 -4.47
CA VAL A 109 3.47 -20.21 -4.71
C VAL A 109 2.85 -19.48 -5.90
N SER A 110 2.24 -18.33 -5.63
CA SER A 110 1.81 -17.42 -6.68
C SER A 110 2.96 -16.52 -7.10
N LEU A 111 3.24 -16.43 -8.41
CA LEU A 111 4.23 -15.48 -8.94
C LEU A 111 3.70 -14.05 -9.02
N ARG A 112 2.39 -13.85 -8.83
CA ARG A 112 1.72 -12.54 -8.99
C ARG A 112 1.14 -11.99 -7.70
N SER A 113 1.10 -12.79 -6.63
CA SER A 113 0.59 -12.40 -5.32
C SER A 113 1.64 -12.75 -4.28
N ALA A 114 1.92 -11.81 -3.38
CA ALA A 114 2.81 -12.06 -2.24
C ALA A 114 2.15 -12.95 -1.17
N SER A 115 0.81 -13.07 -1.17
CA SER A 115 0.06 -13.94 -0.26
C SER A 115 -0.41 -15.21 -0.97
N PRO A 116 -0.21 -16.42 -0.39
CA PRO A 116 -0.81 -17.65 -0.90
C PRO A 116 -2.32 -17.72 -0.62
N ASP A 117 -2.80 -16.98 0.38
CA ASP A 117 -4.19 -17.02 0.82
C ASP A 117 -5.05 -16.00 0.07
N SER A 118 -6.18 -16.47 -0.45
CA SER A 118 -7.17 -15.65 -1.17
C SER A 118 -8.60 -16.11 -0.90
N PHE A 119 -9.54 -15.23 -1.18
CA PHE A 119 -10.98 -15.46 -1.17
C PHE A 119 -11.49 -15.62 -2.59
N ALA A 120 -12.30 -16.64 -2.83
CA ALA A 120 -12.99 -16.85 -4.10
C ALA A 120 -14.23 -15.94 -4.19
N ILE A 121 -14.42 -15.26 -5.32
CA ILE A 121 -15.58 -14.40 -5.58
C ILE A 121 -16.54 -15.17 -6.49
N ILE A 122 -17.71 -15.52 -5.98
CA ILE A 122 -18.65 -16.43 -6.64
C ILE A 122 -19.97 -15.71 -6.86
N ASP A 123 -20.43 -15.67 -8.12
CA ASP A 123 -21.76 -15.17 -8.46
C ASP A 123 -22.83 -16.20 -8.04
N VAL A 124 -23.73 -15.81 -7.15
CA VAL A 124 -24.78 -16.69 -6.62
C VAL A 124 -25.82 -17.08 -7.68
N GLY A 125 -26.04 -16.24 -8.68
CA GLY A 125 -27.04 -16.47 -9.72
C GLY A 125 -26.60 -17.52 -10.74
N SER A 126 -25.32 -17.48 -11.13
CA SER A 126 -24.74 -18.37 -12.14
C SER A 126 -23.90 -19.52 -11.57
N GLY A 127 -23.42 -19.39 -10.33
CA GLY A 127 -22.39 -20.26 -9.74
C GLY A 127 -21.00 -20.04 -10.31
N GLU A 128 -20.79 -19.01 -11.14
CA GLU A 128 -19.52 -18.70 -11.78
C GLU A 128 -18.50 -18.15 -10.77
N LEU A 129 -17.27 -18.65 -10.83
CA LEU A 129 -16.13 -18.04 -10.16
C LEU A 129 -15.67 -16.82 -10.97
N LEU A 130 -16.02 -15.62 -10.50
CA LEU A 130 -15.62 -14.37 -11.14
C LEU A 130 -14.12 -14.10 -10.99
N GLY A 131 -13.54 -14.49 -9.86
CA GLY A 131 -12.12 -14.29 -9.60
C GLY A 131 -11.74 -14.55 -8.14
N THR A 132 -10.58 -14.02 -7.74
CA THR A 132 -10.10 -14.09 -6.36
C THR A 132 -9.60 -12.74 -5.87
N VAL A 133 -9.61 -12.55 -4.55
CA VAL A 133 -8.98 -11.40 -3.88
C VAL A 133 -8.07 -11.91 -2.77
N GLU A 134 -6.90 -11.31 -2.62
CA GLU A 134 -5.95 -11.68 -1.56
C GLU A 134 -6.55 -11.47 -0.17
N SER A 135 -6.27 -12.37 0.77
CA SER A 135 -6.83 -12.31 2.12
C SER A 135 -6.57 -10.98 2.83
N ALA A 136 -5.38 -10.39 2.64
CA ALA A 136 -5.02 -9.09 3.22
C ALA A 136 -5.93 -7.93 2.77
N ARG A 137 -6.63 -8.09 1.63
CA ARG A 137 -7.51 -7.07 1.05
C ARG A 137 -8.98 -7.47 1.07
N ALA A 138 -9.29 -8.70 1.44
CA ALA A 138 -10.64 -9.27 1.36
C ALA A 138 -11.63 -8.44 2.20
N HIS A 139 -11.30 -8.16 3.46
CA HIS A 139 -12.17 -7.38 4.36
C HIS A 139 -12.43 -5.95 3.86
N MET A 140 -11.52 -5.37 3.06
CA MET A 140 -11.68 -4.03 2.50
C MET A 140 -12.44 -4.01 1.16
N THR A 141 -12.47 -5.13 0.45
CA THR A 141 -12.93 -5.19 -0.95
C THR A 141 -14.23 -5.96 -1.10
N VAL A 142 -14.40 -7.02 -0.31
CA VAL A 142 -15.50 -7.98 -0.45
C VAL A 142 -16.14 -8.30 0.90
N HIS A 143 -16.20 -7.33 1.82
CA HIS A 143 -17.01 -7.47 3.04
C HIS A 143 -18.51 -7.52 2.73
N ASP A 144 -19.31 -7.98 3.69
CA ASP A 144 -20.77 -7.96 3.59
C ASP A 144 -21.28 -6.56 3.19
N GLY A 145 -22.10 -6.51 2.14
CA GLY A 145 -22.66 -5.27 1.59
C GLY A 145 -21.70 -4.43 0.74
N ALA A 146 -20.47 -4.86 0.50
CA ALA A 146 -19.54 -4.17 -0.40
C ALA A 146 -20.05 -4.17 -1.84
N VAL A 147 -19.85 -3.07 -2.56
CA VAL A 147 -20.01 -3.01 -4.02
C VAL A 147 -18.66 -3.29 -4.66
N TYR A 148 -18.52 -4.49 -5.20
CA TYR A 148 -17.35 -4.98 -5.90
C TYR A 148 -17.46 -4.74 -7.40
N LEU A 149 -16.40 -4.24 -8.04
CA LEU A 149 -16.36 -4.05 -9.49
C LEU A 149 -15.53 -5.15 -10.14
N HIS A 150 -16.18 -5.97 -10.97
CA HIS A 150 -15.53 -6.97 -11.80
C HIS A 150 -15.61 -6.56 -13.28
N GLN A 151 -14.48 -6.22 -13.90
CA GLN A 151 -14.44 -5.76 -15.31
C GLN A 151 -15.45 -4.63 -15.61
N ALA A 152 -15.51 -3.64 -14.72
CA ALA A 152 -16.46 -2.51 -14.76
C ALA A 152 -17.95 -2.90 -14.62
N ARG A 153 -18.25 -4.15 -14.25
CA ARG A 153 -19.60 -4.57 -13.85
C ARG A 153 -19.70 -4.58 -12.33
N PRO A 154 -20.66 -3.87 -11.74
CA PRO A 154 -20.86 -3.86 -10.30
C PRO A 154 -21.59 -5.10 -9.82
N TYR A 155 -21.14 -5.62 -8.68
CA TYR A 155 -21.73 -6.69 -7.92
C TYR A 155 -21.83 -6.24 -6.46
N ILE A 156 -22.87 -6.67 -5.75
CA ILE A 156 -22.97 -6.46 -4.30
C ILE A 156 -22.63 -7.77 -3.61
N VAL A 157 -21.85 -7.68 -2.55
CA VAL A 157 -21.50 -8.84 -1.72
C VAL A 157 -22.64 -9.12 -0.77
N GLU A 158 -23.27 -10.27 -0.94
CA GLU A 158 -24.31 -10.75 -0.03
C GLU A 158 -23.69 -11.28 1.27
N GLN A 159 -22.57 -12.00 1.14
CA GLN A 159 -21.92 -12.67 2.26
C GLN A 159 -20.43 -12.89 2.01
N LEU A 160 -19.62 -12.60 3.01
CA LEU A 160 -18.22 -12.98 3.14
C LEU A 160 -18.08 -14.10 4.17
N ASP A 161 -17.85 -15.31 3.68
CA ASP A 161 -17.55 -16.48 4.51
C ASP A 161 -16.04 -16.59 4.75
N LEU A 162 -15.61 -16.28 5.98
CA LEU A 162 -14.23 -16.34 6.42
C LEU A 162 -13.71 -17.77 6.59
N GLU A 163 -14.57 -18.73 6.91
CA GLU A 163 -14.18 -20.12 7.13
C GLU A 163 -13.92 -20.82 5.80
N THR A 164 -14.83 -20.68 4.84
CA THR A 164 -14.68 -21.28 3.51
C THR A 164 -13.90 -20.41 2.52
N ARG A 165 -13.56 -19.18 2.91
CA ARG A 165 -12.85 -18.16 2.11
C ARG A 165 -13.57 -17.83 0.81
N ARG A 166 -14.86 -17.51 0.92
CA ARG A 166 -15.73 -17.21 -0.24
C ARG A 166 -16.49 -15.92 -0.01
N ALA A 167 -16.49 -15.06 -1.03
CA ALA A 167 -17.40 -13.93 -1.14
C ALA A 167 -18.50 -14.30 -2.14
N LEU A 168 -19.73 -14.38 -1.65
CA LEU A 168 -20.92 -14.59 -2.46
C LEU A 168 -21.43 -13.23 -2.93
N VAL A 169 -21.59 -13.09 -4.24
CA VAL A 169 -21.95 -11.81 -4.86
C VAL A 169 -23.11 -11.97 -5.83
N GLU A 170 -23.88 -10.90 -6.04
CA GLU A 170 -24.92 -10.83 -7.06
C GLU A 170 -24.75 -9.56 -7.92
N PRO A 171 -25.20 -9.56 -9.20
CA PRO A 171 -25.15 -8.36 -10.03
C PRO A 171 -25.88 -7.18 -9.40
N PHE A 172 -25.20 -6.04 -9.30
CA PHE A 172 -25.74 -4.85 -8.67
C PHE A 172 -26.14 -3.81 -9.73
N SER A 173 -27.29 -3.17 -9.55
CA SER A 173 -27.78 -2.12 -10.46
C SER A 173 -28.21 -0.85 -9.73
N GLY A 174 -27.87 -0.72 -8.45
CA GLY A 174 -28.15 0.47 -7.67
C GLY A 174 -27.21 1.63 -8.00
N ASP A 175 -27.44 2.75 -7.32
CA ASP A 175 -26.82 4.05 -7.60
C ASP A 175 -25.80 4.48 -6.54
N PHE A 176 -25.24 3.54 -5.79
CA PHE A 176 -24.21 3.80 -4.76
C PHE A 176 -22.97 2.92 -4.94
N TYR A 177 -21.87 3.35 -4.33
CA TYR A 177 -20.67 2.55 -4.11
C TYR A 177 -20.36 2.50 -2.61
N THR A 178 -19.53 1.56 -2.19
CA THR A 178 -19.13 1.40 -0.79
C THR A 178 -17.73 1.90 -0.53
N GLN A 179 -17.53 2.54 0.63
CA GLN A 179 -16.22 2.96 1.11
C GLN A 179 -16.00 2.40 2.53
N PRO A 180 -15.05 1.45 2.71
CA PRO A 180 -14.78 0.87 4.02
C PRO A 180 -14.15 1.89 4.98
N LYS A 181 -14.52 1.79 6.25
CA LYS A 181 -13.91 2.48 7.39
C LYS A 181 -13.10 1.45 8.18
N LYS A 182 -11.81 1.72 8.37
CA LYS A 182 -10.92 0.83 9.09
C LYS A 182 -10.10 1.57 10.13
N GLU A 183 -9.72 0.86 11.17
CA GLU A 183 -8.64 1.26 12.07
C GLU A 183 -7.34 0.59 11.66
N THR A 184 -6.24 1.29 11.89
CA THR A 184 -4.89 0.82 11.54
C THR A 184 -3.95 1.17 12.66
N THR A 185 -3.15 0.19 13.10
CA THR A 185 -2.04 0.38 14.02
C THR A 185 -0.76 -0.12 13.36
N THR A 186 0.36 0.42 13.82
CA THR A 186 1.69 0.05 13.33
C THR A 186 2.60 -0.19 14.50
N ASP A 187 3.39 -1.25 14.43
CA ASP A 187 4.43 -1.58 15.40
C ASP A 187 5.78 -1.67 14.68
N ILE A 188 6.78 -0.93 15.16
CA ILE A 188 8.16 -0.95 14.66
C ILE A 188 8.83 -2.23 15.15
N GLU A 189 9.20 -3.09 14.22
CA GLU A 189 9.84 -4.39 14.50
C GLU A 189 11.37 -4.27 14.44
N ALA A 190 11.88 -3.55 13.44
CA ALA A 190 13.32 -3.37 13.25
C ALA A 190 13.63 -2.05 12.54
N LEU A 191 14.55 -1.28 13.11
CA LEU A 191 15.18 -0.14 12.45
C LEU A 191 16.30 -0.64 11.55
N LEU A 192 16.26 -0.27 10.27
CA LEU A 192 17.27 -0.66 9.28
C LEU A 192 18.18 0.51 8.89
N ASP A 193 17.64 1.72 8.79
CA ASP A 193 18.40 2.94 8.50
C ASP A 193 17.73 4.16 9.16
N ARG A 194 18.52 5.19 9.47
CA ARG A 194 18.06 6.42 10.11
C ARG A 194 18.93 7.61 9.72
N ARG A 195 18.31 8.73 9.37
CA ARG A 195 18.98 10.00 9.10
C ARG A 195 18.13 11.20 9.51
N SER A 196 18.78 12.31 9.83
CA SER A 196 18.11 13.60 10.00
C SER A 196 18.09 14.34 8.67
N THR A 197 16.94 14.88 8.28
CA THR A 197 16.75 15.69 7.07
C THR A 197 15.48 16.53 7.22
N LEU A 198 15.40 17.71 6.59
CA LEU A 198 14.20 18.57 6.61
C LEU A 198 13.61 18.87 8.01
N GLY A 199 14.45 18.93 9.04
CA GLY A 199 14.01 19.10 10.43
C GLY A 199 13.18 17.93 10.99
N VAL A 200 13.35 16.72 10.43
CA VAL A 200 12.73 15.50 10.93
C VAL A 200 13.76 14.41 11.15
N THR A 201 13.45 13.50 12.07
CA THR A 201 14.18 12.24 12.19
C THR A 201 13.52 11.20 11.30
N LEU A 202 14.12 10.95 10.14
CA LEU A 202 13.65 10.00 9.14
C LEU A 202 14.26 8.61 9.37
N SER A 203 13.41 7.61 9.42
CA SER A 203 13.77 6.22 9.67
C SER A 203 13.20 5.31 8.59
N PHE A 204 13.89 4.19 8.33
CA PHE A 204 13.43 3.12 7.45
C PHE A 204 13.63 1.78 8.14
N GLY A 205 12.68 0.87 7.95
CA GLY A 205 12.71 -0.40 8.65
C GLY A 205 11.53 -1.32 8.39
N ARG A 206 11.44 -2.37 9.20
CA ARG A 206 10.33 -3.32 9.20
C ARG A 206 9.30 -2.92 10.24
N VAL A 207 8.04 -3.02 9.84
CA VAL A 207 6.88 -2.78 10.70
C VAL A 207 5.87 -3.91 10.57
N SER A 208 5.12 -4.15 11.63
CA SER A 208 3.88 -4.92 11.58
C SER A 208 2.71 -3.93 11.47
N VAL A 209 1.85 -4.13 10.48
CA VAL A 209 0.65 -3.32 10.28
C VAL A 209 -0.56 -4.18 10.63
N THR A 210 -1.38 -3.71 11.55
CA THR A 210 -2.64 -4.37 11.92
C THR A 210 -3.81 -3.50 11.48
N GLU A 211 -4.74 -4.09 10.72
CA GLU A 211 -5.92 -3.40 10.20
C GLU A 211 -7.20 -4.12 10.63
N GLN A 212 -8.24 -3.35 10.99
CA GLN A 212 -9.58 -3.87 11.23
C GLN A 212 -10.62 -3.04 10.50
N VAL A 213 -11.44 -3.70 9.68
CA VAL A 213 -12.58 -3.04 9.01
C VAL A 213 -13.77 -3.06 9.96
N LEU A 214 -14.18 -1.88 10.40
CA LEU A 214 -15.21 -1.71 11.45
C LEU A 214 -16.57 -1.34 10.88
N ALA A 215 -16.59 -0.73 9.70
CA ALA A 215 -17.80 -0.25 9.06
C ALA A 215 -17.55 0.03 7.58
N TYR A 216 -18.60 0.40 6.85
CA TYR A 216 -18.48 1.00 5.53
C TYR A 216 -19.57 2.06 5.34
N GLN A 217 -19.27 3.07 4.51
CA GLN A 217 -20.24 4.04 4.04
C GLN A 217 -20.81 3.63 2.69
N ARG A 218 -22.11 3.81 2.50
CA ARG A 218 -22.69 3.85 1.15
C ARG A 218 -22.70 5.28 0.65
N LYS A 219 -22.14 5.50 -0.53
CA LYS A 219 -22.04 6.83 -1.14
C LYS A 219 -22.69 6.81 -2.51
N LYS A 220 -23.54 7.79 -2.79
CA LYS A 220 -24.19 7.90 -4.11
C LYS A 220 -23.14 8.07 -5.21
N LEU A 221 -23.35 7.43 -6.35
CA LEU A 221 -22.52 7.61 -7.55
C LEU A 221 -22.63 9.06 -8.08
N PRO A 222 -23.82 9.69 -8.11
CA PRO A 222 -23.91 11.13 -8.29
C PRO A 222 -23.56 11.89 -7.01
N GLY A 223 -22.63 12.84 -7.11
CA GLY A 223 -22.35 13.82 -6.03
C GLY A 223 -21.64 13.27 -4.79
N HIS A 224 -21.39 11.95 -4.69
CA HIS A 224 -20.64 11.30 -3.61
C HIS A 224 -21.20 11.56 -2.19
N GLU A 225 -22.49 11.88 -2.08
CA GLU A 225 -23.17 12.07 -0.80
C GLU A 225 -23.19 10.78 0.01
N VAL A 226 -22.88 10.87 1.30
CA VAL A 226 -23.01 9.75 2.24
C VAL A 226 -24.50 9.46 2.46
N VAL A 227 -24.90 8.23 2.20
CA VAL A 227 -26.26 7.73 2.44
C VAL A 227 -26.38 7.29 3.90
N ASP A 228 -25.51 6.38 4.31
CA ASP A 228 -25.43 5.86 5.67
C ASP A 228 -24.06 5.24 5.99
N LEU A 229 -23.92 4.78 7.23
CA LEU A 229 -22.78 4.02 7.74
C LEU A 229 -23.30 2.71 8.31
N GLN A 230 -22.74 1.59 7.86
CA GLN A 230 -23.09 0.25 8.34
C GLN A 230 -21.90 -0.37 9.05
N GLY A 231 -22.14 -0.87 10.27
CA GLY A 231 -21.11 -1.55 11.07
C GLY A 231 -20.82 -2.95 10.54
N LEU A 232 -19.58 -3.38 10.73
CA LEU A 232 -19.08 -4.70 10.40
C LEU A 232 -18.37 -5.30 11.62
N ASP A 233 -18.47 -6.62 11.76
CA ASP A 233 -17.74 -7.38 12.78
C ASP A 233 -16.73 -8.29 12.09
N LEU A 234 -15.64 -7.69 11.60
CA LEU A 234 -14.56 -8.40 10.91
C LEU A 234 -13.33 -8.50 11.80
N PRO A 235 -12.57 -9.61 11.72
CA PRO A 235 -11.38 -9.79 12.52
C PRO A 235 -10.25 -8.87 12.03
N THR A 236 -9.30 -8.60 12.92
CA THR A 236 -8.06 -7.92 12.58
C THR A 236 -7.24 -8.76 11.61
N THR A 237 -6.52 -8.09 10.72
CA THR A 237 -5.51 -8.70 9.86
C THR A 237 -4.18 -8.01 10.09
N THR A 238 -3.14 -8.80 10.38
CA THR A 238 -1.79 -8.30 10.62
C THR A 238 -0.84 -8.84 9.56
N PHE A 239 0.00 -7.96 9.00
CA PHE A 239 1.08 -8.36 8.11
C PHE A 239 2.34 -7.55 8.38
N GLN A 240 3.49 -8.17 8.17
CA GLN A 240 4.78 -7.50 8.24
C GLN A 240 5.13 -6.89 6.89
N THR A 241 5.71 -5.70 6.89
CA THR A 241 6.12 -4.99 5.67
C THR A 241 7.30 -4.06 5.95
N GLN A 242 7.77 -3.37 4.92
CA GLN A 242 8.74 -2.28 5.03
C GLN A 242 8.01 -0.94 5.09
N ALA A 243 8.59 0.00 5.84
CA ALA A 243 8.08 1.35 5.96
C ALA A 243 9.21 2.37 6.06
N LEU A 244 8.92 3.58 5.57
CA LEU A 244 9.57 4.78 6.05
C LEU A 244 8.66 5.42 7.10
N TRP A 245 9.26 6.03 8.12
CA TRP A 245 8.53 6.88 9.04
C TRP A 245 9.39 8.04 9.47
N TYR A 246 8.76 9.13 9.87
CA TYR A 246 9.50 10.28 10.36
C TYR A 246 8.79 10.97 11.51
N GLU A 247 9.61 11.35 12.49
CA GLU A 247 9.24 12.07 13.69
C GLU A 247 9.47 13.56 13.45
N LEU A 248 8.48 14.41 13.74
CA LEU A 248 8.67 15.85 13.66
C LEU A 248 9.54 16.34 14.82
N ASP A 249 10.61 17.07 14.53
CA ASP A 249 11.39 17.73 15.58
C ASP A 249 10.53 18.83 16.25
N GLU A 250 10.75 19.07 17.55
CA GLU A 250 10.00 20.07 18.31
C GLU A 250 10.07 21.48 17.68
N ASP A 251 11.20 21.80 17.04
CA ASP A 251 11.44 23.07 16.35
C ASP A 251 10.52 23.30 15.13
N LEU A 252 9.99 22.24 14.51
CA LEU A 252 9.00 22.38 13.42
C LEU A 252 7.62 22.77 13.95
N LEU A 253 7.31 22.32 15.17
CA LEU A 253 6.06 22.64 15.88
C LEU A 253 6.18 23.90 16.74
N ALA A 254 7.40 24.38 16.99
CA ALA A 254 7.66 25.66 17.60
C ALA A 254 7.11 26.82 16.72
N GLN A 255 6.87 27.99 17.31
CA GLN A 255 6.32 29.18 16.62
C GLN A 255 4.85 29.00 16.16
N ASP A 256 3.95 28.90 17.13
CA ASP A 256 2.49 29.04 16.96
C ASP A 256 1.82 28.07 15.97
N PHE A 257 2.37 26.87 15.73
CA PHE A 257 1.63 25.85 14.97
C PHE A 257 0.40 25.39 15.78
N PRO A 258 -0.83 25.50 15.26
CA PRO A 258 -2.03 25.16 16.02
C PRO A 258 -2.12 23.65 16.25
N LEU A 259 -1.95 23.21 17.49
CA LEU A 259 -1.96 21.79 17.85
C LEU A 259 -3.31 21.12 17.57
N GLU A 260 -4.41 21.89 17.57
CA GLU A 260 -5.75 21.38 17.24
C GLU A 260 -5.87 20.88 15.80
N VAL A 261 -5.06 21.39 14.86
CA VAL A 261 -5.06 20.93 13.46
C VAL A 261 -3.91 19.98 13.16
N LEU A 262 -3.05 19.65 14.13
CA LEU A 262 -1.85 18.85 13.91
C LEU A 262 -2.19 17.49 13.28
N LEU A 263 -3.13 16.74 13.86
CA LEU A 263 -3.51 15.42 13.33
C LEU A 263 -3.99 15.52 11.88
N GLY A 264 -4.87 16.48 11.58
CA GLY A 264 -5.37 16.69 10.23
C GLY A 264 -4.28 17.15 9.26
N SER A 265 -3.24 17.82 9.76
CA SER A 265 -2.10 18.30 8.96
C SER A 265 -1.15 17.16 8.62
N LEU A 266 -0.87 16.29 9.60
CA LEU A 266 -0.08 15.07 9.42
C LEU A 266 -0.77 14.13 8.43
N HIS A 267 -2.07 13.91 8.61
CA HIS A 267 -2.88 13.04 7.76
C HIS A 267 -2.96 13.55 6.31
N ALA A 268 -3.12 14.87 6.12
CA ALA A 268 -3.09 15.48 4.80
C ALA A 268 -1.69 15.40 4.14
N ALA A 269 -0.62 15.50 4.93
CA ALA A 269 0.76 15.34 4.43
C ALA A 269 1.01 13.89 3.99
N GLU A 270 0.61 12.92 4.81
CA GLU A 270 0.67 11.49 4.49
C GLU A 270 -0.05 11.20 3.16
N HIS A 271 -1.29 11.66 3.02
CA HIS A 271 -2.06 11.47 1.78
C HIS A 271 -1.36 12.08 0.56
N ALA A 272 -0.85 13.30 0.68
CA ALA A 272 -0.16 13.96 -0.43
C ALA A 272 1.13 13.24 -0.81
N GLN A 273 1.93 12.80 0.16
CA GLN A 273 3.14 12.02 -0.08
C GLN A 273 2.82 10.67 -0.74
N ILE A 274 1.82 9.94 -0.26
CA ILE A 274 1.37 8.69 -0.90
C ILE A 274 0.90 8.94 -2.34
N ALA A 275 0.21 10.06 -2.58
CA ALA A 275 -0.28 10.40 -3.92
C ALA A 275 0.85 10.69 -4.92
N VAL A 276 1.96 11.28 -4.49
CA VAL A 276 3.10 11.60 -5.36
C VAL A 276 4.24 10.57 -5.32
N LEU A 277 4.22 9.60 -4.40
CA LEU A 277 5.24 8.54 -4.34
C LEU A 277 5.38 7.74 -5.65
N PRO A 278 4.30 7.48 -6.42
CA PRO A 278 4.41 6.91 -7.76
C PRO A 278 5.31 7.68 -8.72
N LEU A 279 5.61 8.96 -8.48
CA LEU A 279 6.57 9.72 -9.29
C LEU A 279 8.03 9.23 -9.09
N LEU A 280 8.31 8.51 -8.00
CA LEU A 280 9.65 8.06 -7.60
C LEU A 280 9.84 6.55 -7.77
N ALA A 281 8.74 5.80 -7.72
CA ALA A 281 8.71 4.34 -7.72
C ALA A 281 7.65 3.84 -8.71
N MET A 282 7.97 2.84 -9.52
CA MET A 282 7.00 2.22 -10.43
C MET A 282 5.96 1.42 -9.64
N CYS A 283 4.92 2.10 -9.17
CA CYS A 283 3.85 1.55 -8.34
C CYS A 283 2.55 2.33 -8.56
N ASP A 284 1.45 1.79 -8.08
CA ASP A 284 0.21 2.55 -7.89
C ASP A 284 0.12 3.02 -6.43
N ARG A 285 -0.56 4.13 -6.15
CA ARG A 285 -0.91 4.53 -4.78
C ARG A 285 -1.67 3.45 -4.00
N TRP A 286 -2.38 2.54 -4.69
CA TRP A 286 -3.05 1.40 -4.08
C TRP A 286 -2.06 0.42 -3.44
N ASP A 287 -0.80 0.41 -3.88
CA ASP A 287 0.30 -0.42 -3.39
C ASP A 287 0.94 0.14 -2.11
N ILE A 288 0.46 1.28 -1.61
CA ILE A 288 1.05 2.02 -0.49
C ILE A 288 -0.02 2.25 0.59
N GLY A 289 0.34 2.03 1.85
CA GLY A 289 -0.47 2.40 3.00
C GLY A 289 0.20 3.49 3.83
N GLY A 290 -0.55 4.05 4.78
CA GLY A 290 -0.05 5.08 5.67
C GLY A 290 -0.77 5.13 7.00
N LEU A 291 -0.10 5.72 7.97
CA LEU A 291 -0.62 6.02 9.29
C LEU A 291 0.00 7.33 9.79
N SER A 292 -0.85 8.29 10.15
CA SER A 292 -0.46 9.53 10.80
C SER A 292 -1.04 9.59 12.21
N THR A 293 -0.23 9.97 13.19
CA THR A 293 -0.69 10.11 14.59
C THR A 293 0.04 11.25 15.30
N ASN A 294 -0.65 11.90 16.24
CA ASN A 294 -0.05 12.91 17.13
C ASN A 294 0.93 12.31 18.13
N ALA A 295 0.76 11.03 18.47
CA ALA A 295 1.59 10.36 19.47
C ALA A 295 1.64 8.87 19.15
N HIS A 296 2.74 8.43 18.56
CA HIS A 296 2.97 7.01 18.35
C HIS A 296 3.62 6.38 19.60
N PRO A 297 3.15 5.24 20.11
CA PRO A 297 3.65 4.66 21.36
C PRO A 297 5.17 4.40 21.38
N GLN A 298 5.75 4.00 20.24
CA GLN A 298 7.18 3.67 20.16
C GLN A 298 8.09 4.85 19.81
N THR A 299 7.58 5.89 19.14
CA THR A 299 8.40 7.08 18.81
C THR A 299 8.23 8.20 19.83
N GLY A 300 7.14 8.17 20.62
CA GLY A 300 6.86 9.14 21.68
C GLY A 300 6.30 10.47 21.19
N GLY A 301 6.05 10.65 19.89
CA GLY A 301 5.60 11.93 19.34
C GLY A 301 4.85 11.85 18.01
N PRO A 302 4.58 13.01 17.39
CA PRO A 302 3.90 13.12 16.11
C PRO A 302 4.69 12.41 15.01
N THR A 303 4.06 11.42 14.38
CA THR A 303 4.73 10.53 13.43
C THR A 303 3.85 10.25 12.23
N ILE A 304 4.47 10.25 11.05
CA ILE A 304 3.87 9.74 9.81
C ILE A 304 4.61 8.47 9.41
N PHE A 305 3.86 7.41 9.15
CA PHE A 305 4.32 6.17 8.53
C PHE A 305 3.80 6.10 7.11
N ILE A 306 4.66 5.68 6.18
CA ILE A 306 4.29 5.27 4.84
C ILE A 306 4.90 3.88 4.64
N TYR A 307 4.06 2.89 4.34
CA TYR A 307 4.43 1.49 4.29
C TYR A 307 4.02 0.83 2.97
N ASP A 308 4.76 -0.20 2.55
CA ASP A 308 4.40 -0.99 1.39
C ASP A 308 3.14 -1.81 1.72
N GLY A 309 2.11 -1.72 0.89
CA GLY A 309 0.84 -2.43 1.02
C GLY A 309 0.93 -3.93 0.70
N HIS A 310 2.13 -4.51 0.74
CA HIS A 310 2.44 -5.89 0.39
C HIS A 310 3.22 -6.56 1.53
N PRO A 311 2.85 -7.80 1.94
CA PRO A 311 3.62 -8.55 2.91
C PRO A 311 5.10 -8.69 2.52
N GLY A 312 5.99 -8.45 3.49
CA GLY A 312 7.45 -8.44 3.32
C GLY A 312 8.03 -7.15 2.75
N GLY A 313 7.23 -6.27 2.15
CA GLY A 313 7.68 -5.08 1.43
C GLY A 313 8.26 -5.39 0.04
N VAL A 314 8.02 -4.51 -0.91
CA VAL A 314 8.47 -4.62 -2.31
C VAL A 314 9.47 -3.51 -2.69
N GLY A 315 9.90 -2.71 -1.71
CA GLY A 315 10.91 -1.67 -1.84
C GLY A 315 10.37 -0.30 -2.27
N ILE A 316 9.04 -0.10 -2.30
CA ILE A 316 8.43 1.19 -2.70
C ILE A 316 8.83 2.30 -1.73
N THR A 317 8.60 2.06 -0.44
CA THR A 317 8.97 2.99 0.63
C THR A 317 10.46 3.18 0.79
N ARG A 318 11.28 2.21 0.35
CA ARG A 318 12.74 2.40 0.28
C ARG A 318 13.11 3.51 -0.70
N GLN A 319 12.45 3.60 -1.86
CA GLN A 319 12.64 4.72 -2.77
C GLN A 319 12.17 6.04 -2.15
N GLY A 320 11.01 6.03 -1.47
CA GLY A 320 10.52 7.18 -0.71
C GLY A 320 11.53 7.67 0.33
N TYR A 321 12.16 6.76 1.08
CA TYR A 321 13.19 7.08 2.07
C TYR A 321 14.45 7.68 1.42
N LEU A 322 14.96 7.08 0.33
CA LEU A 322 16.15 7.55 -0.37
C LEU A 322 15.95 8.90 -1.06
N ARG A 323 14.72 9.21 -1.47
CA ARG A 323 14.34 10.43 -2.19
C ARG A 323 13.41 11.34 -1.37
N PHE A 324 13.49 11.24 -0.04
CA PHE A 324 12.53 11.86 0.87
C PHE A 324 12.38 13.38 0.67
N GLU A 325 13.47 14.09 0.41
CA GLU A 325 13.47 15.53 0.13
C GLU A 325 12.65 15.88 -1.13
N THR A 326 12.75 15.04 -2.16
CA THR A 326 11.93 15.20 -3.37
C THR A 326 10.48 14.83 -3.11
N LEU A 327 10.23 13.77 -2.33
CA LEU A 327 8.89 13.35 -1.96
C LEU A 327 8.12 14.47 -1.24
N VAL A 328 8.75 15.09 -0.24
CA VAL A 328 8.17 16.22 0.51
C VAL A 328 7.96 17.43 -0.40
N ALA A 329 8.92 17.76 -1.27
CA ALA A 329 8.79 18.88 -2.20
C ALA A 329 7.64 18.70 -3.21
N ASP A 330 7.52 17.51 -3.81
CA ASP A 330 6.45 17.19 -4.75
C ASP A 330 5.08 17.16 -4.04
N ALA A 331 5.00 16.63 -2.82
CA ALA A 331 3.78 16.64 -2.01
C ALA A 331 3.36 18.08 -1.63
N HIS A 332 4.30 18.91 -1.18
CA HIS A 332 4.04 20.31 -0.89
C HIS A 332 3.53 21.05 -2.15
N ARG A 333 4.20 20.87 -3.29
CA ARG A 333 3.79 21.46 -4.57
C ARG A 333 2.39 21.01 -5.01
N LEU A 334 2.09 19.72 -4.88
CA LEU A 334 0.77 19.15 -5.19
C LEU A 334 -0.33 19.91 -4.43
N ILE A 335 -0.15 20.13 -3.13
CA ILE A 335 -1.14 20.81 -2.29
C ILE A 335 -1.19 22.31 -2.58
N ALA A 336 -0.04 22.97 -2.74
CA ALA A 336 0.09 24.43 -2.77
C ALA A 336 -0.59 25.03 -4.01
N GLU A 337 -0.45 24.36 -5.14
CA GLU A 337 -0.98 24.78 -6.42
C GLU A 337 -2.42 24.31 -6.66
N CYS A 338 -2.97 23.46 -5.79
CA CYS A 338 -4.36 23.06 -5.89
C CYS A 338 -5.29 24.25 -5.53
N PRO A 339 -6.26 24.62 -6.38
CA PRO A 339 -7.08 25.82 -6.17
C PRO A 339 -8.14 25.67 -5.06
N CYS A 340 -8.32 24.47 -4.51
CA CYS A 340 -9.32 24.22 -3.48
C CYS A 340 -8.96 24.93 -2.16
N LYS A 341 -9.97 25.35 -1.38
CA LYS A 341 -9.73 26.07 -0.12
C LYS A 341 -9.45 25.14 1.08
N HIS A 342 -10.15 24.02 1.17
CA HIS A 342 -10.17 23.18 2.37
C HIS A 342 -9.56 21.78 2.16
N GLY A 343 -9.17 21.43 0.94
CA GLY A 343 -8.78 20.08 0.54
C GLY A 343 -9.82 19.42 -0.38
N CYS A 344 -9.34 18.60 -1.33
CA CYS A 344 -10.18 17.87 -2.29
C CYS A 344 -9.45 16.58 -2.76
N PRO A 345 -10.12 15.74 -3.59
CA PRO A 345 -9.51 14.54 -4.22
C PRO A 345 -8.22 14.80 -5.00
N SER A 346 -8.04 16.03 -5.47
CA SER A 346 -6.88 16.45 -6.27
C SER A 346 -5.67 16.89 -5.44
N CYS A 347 -5.72 16.84 -4.10
CA CYS A 347 -4.57 17.19 -3.27
C CYS A 347 -4.41 16.36 -1.99
N VAL A 348 -5.38 16.38 -1.07
CA VAL A 348 -5.21 15.86 0.30
C VAL A 348 -6.18 14.75 0.66
N GLN A 349 -7.13 14.41 -0.21
CA GLN A 349 -8.02 13.27 0.01
C GLN A 349 -7.48 12.03 -0.68
N SER A 350 -7.57 10.90 0.02
CA SER A 350 -7.23 9.58 -0.50
C SER A 350 -8.49 8.71 -0.60
N PRO A 351 -8.71 8.00 -1.73
CA PRO A 351 -9.80 7.04 -1.84
C PRO A 351 -9.59 5.79 -0.96
N LYS A 352 -8.35 5.55 -0.49
CA LYS A 352 -7.98 4.42 0.39
C LYS A 352 -8.05 4.78 1.89
N CYS A 353 -8.34 6.04 2.22
CA CYS A 353 -8.34 6.49 3.61
C CYS A 353 -9.36 5.72 4.45
N GLY A 354 -8.86 4.93 5.41
CA GLY A 354 -9.67 4.17 6.37
C GLY A 354 -10.43 5.06 7.37
N ASN A 355 -9.98 6.30 7.53
CA ASN A 355 -10.60 7.32 8.38
C ASN A 355 -11.60 8.20 7.62
N LEU A 356 -12.01 7.80 6.41
CA LEU A 356 -13.00 8.52 5.60
C LEU A 356 -12.61 9.97 5.27
N ASN A 357 -11.30 10.23 5.16
CA ASN A 357 -10.74 11.56 4.92
C ASN A 357 -11.03 12.60 6.03
N GLU A 358 -11.19 12.15 7.28
CA GLU A 358 -11.41 13.04 8.43
C GLU A 358 -10.56 12.62 9.64
N PRO A 359 -9.87 13.57 10.33
CA PRO A 359 -9.74 14.98 9.98
C PRO A 359 -8.72 15.21 8.86
N LEU A 360 -8.87 16.30 8.09
CA LEU A 360 -7.86 16.78 7.12
C LEU A 360 -7.69 18.29 7.25
N ALA A 361 -6.45 18.77 7.29
CA ALA A 361 -6.12 20.18 7.39
C ALA A 361 -5.12 20.58 6.28
N LYS A 362 -5.65 21.01 5.13
CA LYS A 362 -4.84 21.43 3.97
C LYS A 362 -3.79 22.48 4.33
N ASN A 363 -4.21 23.57 4.97
CA ASN A 363 -3.32 24.70 5.27
C ASN A 363 -2.25 24.34 6.32
N GLY A 364 -2.60 23.54 7.32
CA GLY A 364 -1.63 23.08 8.31
C GLY A 364 -0.62 22.10 7.70
N SER A 365 -1.04 21.24 6.77
CA SER A 365 -0.13 20.39 6.00
C SER A 365 0.83 21.18 5.10
N LEU A 366 0.33 22.24 4.44
CA LEU A 366 1.15 23.16 3.67
C LEU A 366 2.22 23.85 4.52
N GLU A 367 1.79 24.47 5.63
CA GLU A 367 2.69 25.14 6.56
C GLU A 367 3.74 24.16 7.11
N LEU A 368 3.32 22.95 7.52
CA LEU A 368 4.21 21.95 8.05
C LEU A 368 5.30 21.54 7.03
N MET A 369 4.90 21.21 5.80
CA MET A 369 5.87 20.82 4.77
C MET A 369 6.72 22.01 4.29
N ALA A 370 6.19 23.24 4.29
CA ALA A 370 6.98 24.44 4.00
C ALA A 370 8.11 24.61 5.04
N ARG A 371 7.79 24.52 6.33
CA ARG A 371 8.79 24.56 7.42
C ARG A 371 9.83 23.46 7.30
N MET A 372 9.44 22.26 6.89
CA MET A 372 10.36 21.15 6.62
C MET A 372 11.35 21.49 5.50
N LEU A 373 10.86 22.06 4.39
CA LEU A 373 11.66 22.40 3.21
C LEU A 373 12.62 23.59 3.41
N GLU A 374 12.44 24.38 4.47
CA GLU A 374 13.34 25.47 4.86
C GLU A 374 14.57 24.99 5.67
N ARG A 375 14.60 23.71 6.08
CA ARG A 375 15.68 23.09 6.86
C ARG A 375 16.55 22.20 5.98
#